data_AF-A0A1G2PUY9-F1
#
_entry.id   AF-A0A1G2PUY9-F1
#
_cell.length_a   1.000
_cell.length_b   1.000
_cell.length_c   1.000
_cell.angle_alpha   90.00
_cell.angle_beta   90.00
_cell.angle_gamma   90.00
#
_symmetry.space_group_name_H-M   'P 1'
#
loop_
_entity.id
_entity.type
_entity.pdbx_description
1 polymer ?
#
loop_
_entity_poly.entity_id
_entity_poly.type
_entity_poly.pdbx_seq_one_letter_code
_entity_poly.pdbx_strand_id
1 'polypeptide(L)'
;MQQLKTNFPDKEYLEVLISHFRKKALARQQPFEQLLTLSGVSMNWIADYIFDENVAWSKETLSVDDLSFTGTNSTWNKILLEQCERSPKRFRELLQNDSSILQLFADAKFNEVPILVRWEEKKYKVLDGMHRVVAAIRDDKEIIIAYVARHNGIPKTICEPHVVYDLLKAYHRKLNTDREGLIAALRFLKTSYANVEDLLRERFNKSGIPSDEMQQIIQEALRS
;
A
#
# COMPACT_ATOMS: atom_id res chain seq x y z
N MET A 1 -10.21 6.95 14.57
CA MET A 1 -10.10 8.10 13.65
C MET A 1 -10.34 9.38 14.44
N GLN A 2 -9.41 10.33 14.36
CA GLN A 2 -9.60 11.66 14.93
C GLN A 2 -10.67 12.38 14.08
N GLN A 3 -11.73 12.92 14.71
CA GLN A 3 -12.71 13.72 13.97
C GLN A 3 -12.04 15.03 13.52
N LEU A 4 -11.88 15.21 12.22
CA LEU A 4 -11.44 16.48 11.64
C LEU A 4 -12.54 17.51 11.88
N LYS A 5 -12.21 18.59 12.57
CA LYS A 5 -13.12 19.73 12.78
C LYS A 5 -12.94 20.74 11.64
N THR A 6 -14.04 21.15 11.03
CA THR A 6 -14.05 22.22 10.02
C THR A 6 -15.02 23.32 10.45
N ASN A 7 -14.65 24.57 10.19
CA ASN A 7 -15.51 25.75 10.34
C ASN A 7 -16.17 26.15 9.01
N PHE A 8 -16.09 25.30 7.98
CA PHE A 8 -16.71 25.58 6.69
C PHE A 8 -18.24 25.64 6.84
N PRO A 9 -18.90 26.69 6.34
CA PRO A 9 -20.29 27.00 6.69
C PRO A 9 -21.32 26.09 6.02
N ASP A 10 -20.97 25.43 4.91
CA ASP A 10 -21.89 24.67 4.07
C ASP A 10 -21.43 23.22 3.88
N LYS A 11 -22.07 22.29 4.59
CA LYS A 11 -21.73 20.87 4.50
C LYS A 11 -22.19 20.25 3.19
N GLU A 12 -23.31 20.69 2.62
CA GLU A 12 -23.83 20.15 1.35
C GLU A 12 -22.88 20.48 0.20
N TYR A 13 -22.33 21.69 0.18
CA TYR A 13 -21.29 22.05 -0.77
C TYR A 13 -20.06 21.13 -0.66
N LEU A 14 -19.62 20.78 0.55
CA LEU A 14 -18.51 19.85 0.74
C LEU A 14 -18.81 18.46 0.17
N GLU A 15 -20.03 17.96 0.33
CA GLU A 15 -20.46 16.68 -0.24
C GLU A 15 -20.42 16.68 -1.77
N VAL A 16 -20.92 17.77 -2.38
CA VAL A 16 -20.85 17.98 -3.84
C VAL A 16 -19.39 18.07 -4.29
N LEU A 17 -18.53 18.78 -3.56
CA LEU A 17 -17.11 18.90 -3.86
C LEU A 17 -16.40 17.54 -3.80
N ILE A 18 -16.68 16.72 -2.79
CA ILE A 18 -16.15 15.35 -2.66
C ILE A 18 -16.58 14.51 -3.85
N SER A 19 -17.87 14.56 -4.23
CA SER A 19 -18.39 13.83 -5.39
C SER A 19 -17.71 14.27 -6.69
N HIS A 20 -17.53 15.58 -6.88
CA HIS A 20 -16.81 16.13 -8.03
C HIS A 20 -15.36 15.63 -8.08
N PHE A 21 -14.63 15.67 -6.95
CA PHE A 21 -13.25 15.20 -6.90
C PHE A 21 -13.14 13.68 -7.10
N ARG A 22 -14.05 12.88 -6.52
CA ARG A 22 -14.10 11.42 -6.79
C ARG A 22 -14.31 11.15 -8.27
N LYS A 23 -15.27 11.83 -8.91
CA LYS A 23 -15.52 11.68 -10.35
C LYS A 23 -14.30 12.10 -11.18
N LYS A 24 -13.66 13.22 -10.84
CA LYS A 24 -12.48 13.74 -11.55
C LYS A 24 -11.26 12.85 -11.37
N ALA A 25 -11.05 12.30 -10.17
CA ALA A 25 -9.95 11.39 -9.87
C ALA A 25 -10.14 10.05 -10.60
N LEU A 26 -11.30 9.41 -10.44
CA LEU A 26 -11.58 8.08 -11.00
C LEU A 26 -11.72 8.09 -12.54
N ALA A 27 -12.25 9.15 -13.14
CA ALA A 27 -12.46 9.21 -14.59
C ALA A 27 -11.19 9.55 -15.39
N ARG A 28 -10.11 10.02 -14.74
CA ARG A 28 -8.89 10.46 -15.43
C ARG A 28 -7.65 9.64 -15.09
N GLN A 29 -7.67 8.88 -14.00
CA GLN A 29 -6.54 8.08 -13.58
C GLN A 29 -6.50 6.74 -14.30
N GLN A 30 -5.33 6.40 -14.84
CA GLN A 30 -5.07 5.06 -15.37
C GLN A 30 -5.22 4.02 -14.24
N PRO A 31 -5.60 2.76 -14.54
CA PRO A 31 -5.81 1.73 -13.52
C PRO A 31 -4.65 1.58 -12.53
N PHE A 32 -3.41 1.76 -12.99
CA PHE A 32 -2.21 1.70 -12.15
C PHE A 32 -2.08 2.88 -11.16
N GLU A 33 -2.45 4.09 -11.56
CA GLU A 33 -2.46 5.24 -10.66
C GLU A 33 -3.53 5.08 -9.57
N GLN A 34 -4.67 4.48 -9.93
CA GLN A 34 -5.71 4.14 -8.96
C GLN A 34 -5.22 3.09 -7.97
N LEU A 35 -4.55 2.03 -8.45
CA LEU A 35 -3.97 1.01 -7.58
C LEU A 35 -2.96 1.62 -6.60
N LEU A 36 -2.02 2.45 -7.09
CA LEU A 36 -1.05 3.13 -6.24
C LEU A 36 -1.74 3.94 -5.14
N THR A 37 -2.74 4.76 -5.51
CA THR A 37 -3.46 5.61 -4.57
C THR A 37 -4.25 4.80 -3.54
N LEU A 38 -5.00 3.77 -3.99
CA LEU A 38 -5.83 2.95 -3.11
C LEU A 38 -5.00 2.08 -2.17
N SER A 39 -3.87 1.55 -2.66
CA SER A 39 -2.90 0.82 -1.84
C SER A 39 -2.33 1.69 -0.73
N GLY A 40 -1.89 2.91 -1.07
CA GLY A 40 -1.39 3.90 -0.12
C GLY A 40 -2.41 4.26 0.97
N VAL A 41 -3.63 4.63 0.57
CA VAL A 41 -4.72 4.94 1.50
C VAL A 41 -5.07 3.76 2.42
N SER A 42 -5.00 2.54 1.89
CA SER A 42 -5.27 1.32 2.68
C SER A 42 -4.07 0.88 3.51
N MET A 43 -2.94 1.58 3.43
CA MET A 43 -1.66 1.20 4.02
C MET A 43 -1.25 -0.25 3.66
N ASN A 44 -1.58 -0.67 2.44
CA ASN A 44 -1.16 -1.96 1.92
C ASN A 44 0.00 -1.74 0.93
N TRP A 45 1.04 -2.57 1.05
CA TRP A 45 2.26 -2.43 0.23
C TRP A 45 2.10 -3.08 -1.15
N ILE A 46 0.88 -3.34 -1.63
CA ILE A 46 0.70 -4.08 -2.89
C ILE A 46 1.31 -3.29 -4.06
N ALA A 47 1.08 -1.98 -4.10
CA ALA A 47 1.65 -1.11 -5.11
C ALA A 47 3.19 -1.15 -5.12
N ASP A 48 3.83 -1.28 -3.96
CA ASP A 48 5.29 -1.39 -3.84
C ASP A 48 5.85 -2.58 -4.61
N TYR A 49 5.14 -3.73 -4.62
CA TYR A 49 5.57 -4.91 -5.38
C TYR A 49 5.19 -4.84 -6.86
N ILE A 50 4.11 -4.15 -7.19
CA ILE A 50 3.62 -4.07 -8.58
C ILE A 50 4.45 -3.10 -9.40
N PHE A 51 4.93 -2.01 -8.80
CA PHE A 51 5.66 -0.95 -9.51
C PHE A 51 7.18 -0.99 -9.33
N ASP A 52 7.71 -1.86 -8.48
CA ASP A 52 9.15 -2.07 -8.35
C ASP A 52 9.67 -2.88 -9.54
N GLU A 53 10.52 -2.25 -10.36
CA GLU A 53 11.18 -2.85 -11.52
C GLU A 53 12.02 -4.09 -11.18
N ASN A 54 12.42 -4.22 -9.90
CA ASN A 54 13.20 -5.36 -9.42
C ASN A 54 12.32 -6.53 -8.96
N VAL A 55 10.99 -6.45 -9.07
CA VAL A 55 10.10 -7.56 -8.72
C VAL A 55 9.77 -8.39 -9.95
N ALA A 56 10.18 -9.66 -9.91
CA ALA A 56 9.71 -10.66 -10.87
C ALA A 56 8.43 -11.32 -10.35
N TRP A 57 7.42 -11.42 -11.23
CA TRP A 57 6.17 -12.09 -10.96
C TRP A 57 6.06 -13.40 -11.73
N SER A 58 5.66 -14.47 -11.05
CA SER A 58 5.36 -15.76 -11.65
C SER A 58 4.01 -16.28 -11.16
N LYS A 59 3.25 -16.94 -12.04
CA LYS A 59 2.03 -17.64 -11.66
C LYS A 59 2.38 -19.05 -11.22
N GLU A 60 2.05 -19.40 -9.98
CA GLU A 60 2.41 -20.68 -9.36
C GLU A 60 1.20 -21.34 -8.69
N THR A 61 1.25 -22.67 -8.61
CA THR A 61 0.36 -23.45 -7.76
C THR A 61 1.11 -23.74 -6.47
N LEU A 62 0.62 -23.20 -5.36
CA LEU A 62 1.26 -23.34 -4.06
C LEU A 62 0.43 -24.25 -3.15
N SER A 63 1.11 -24.98 -2.27
CA SER A 63 0.45 -25.60 -1.12
C SER A 63 -0.11 -24.50 -0.22
N VAL A 64 -1.36 -24.63 0.20
CA VAL A 64 -1.98 -23.72 1.17
C VAL A 64 -1.17 -23.66 2.47
N ASP A 65 -0.57 -24.80 2.83
CA ASP A 65 0.22 -24.94 4.05
C ASP A 65 1.60 -24.29 4.02
N ASP A 66 2.11 -23.95 2.82
CA ASP A 66 3.39 -23.26 2.64
C ASP A 66 3.25 -21.73 2.72
N LEU A 67 2.01 -21.24 2.80
CA LEU A 67 1.72 -19.81 2.93
C LEU A 67 1.97 -19.30 4.35
N SER A 68 2.07 -17.98 4.48
CA SER A 68 2.16 -17.29 5.76
C SER A 68 1.18 -16.12 5.84
N PHE A 69 0.43 -16.07 6.93
CA PHE A 69 -0.53 -15.00 7.16
C PHE A 69 0.15 -13.66 7.45
N THR A 70 -0.34 -12.61 6.79
CA THR A 70 0.13 -11.23 6.95
C THR A 70 -0.87 -10.34 7.68
N GLY A 71 -2.13 -10.76 7.76
CA GLY A 71 -3.19 -10.13 8.53
C GLY A 71 -4.31 -9.55 7.66
N THR A 72 -5.43 -9.22 8.30
CA THR A 72 -6.62 -8.63 7.66
C THR A 72 -7.19 -7.52 8.55
N ASN A 73 -7.97 -7.88 9.55
CA ASN A 73 -8.57 -7.01 10.55
C ASN A 73 -8.12 -7.44 11.95
N SER A 74 -8.31 -6.56 12.94
CA SER A 74 -7.85 -6.80 14.32
C SER A 74 -8.40 -8.08 14.94
N THR A 75 -9.66 -8.44 14.64
CA THR A 75 -10.31 -9.64 15.18
C THR A 75 -9.66 -10.90 14.63
N TRP A 76 -9.48 -10.99 13.31
CA TRP A 76 -8.83 -12.12 12.67
C TRP A 76 -7.34 -12.21 13.02
N ASN A 77 -6.66 -11.07 13.16
CA ASN A 77 -5.23 -11.02 13.43
C ASN A 77 -4.85 -11.66 14.77
N LYS A 78 -5.70 -11.52 15.80
CA LYS A 78 -5.47 -12.20 17.09
C LYS A 78 -5.37 -13.72 16.93
N ILE A 79 -6.15 -14.30 16.04
CA ILE A 79 -6.12 -15.76 15.81
C ILE A 79 -5.00 -16.08 14.82
N LEU A 80 -5.05 -15.50 13.62
CA LEU A 80 -4.16 -15.88 12.53
C LEU A 80 -2.69 -15.55 12.83
N LEU A 81 -2.40 -14.41 13.45
CA LEU A 81 -1.03 -13.95 13.67
C LEU A 81 -0.51 -14.32 15.06
N GLU A 82 -1.32 -14.20 16.11
CA GLU A 82 -0.87 -14.43 17.49
C GLU A 82 -1.04 -15.90 17.88
N GLN A 83 -2.26 -16.45 17.84
CA GLN A 83 -2.50 -17.84 18.26
C GLN A 83 -1.91 -18.87 17.29
N CYS A 84 -2.11 -18.67 15.98
CA CYS A 84 -1.62 -19.59 14.95
C CYS A 84 -0.21 -19.27 14.49
N GLU A 85 0.45 -18.23 15.02
CA GLU A 85 1.81 -17.81 14.64
C GLU A 85 2.00 -17.70 13.11
N ARG A 86 0.99 -17.17 12.42
CA ARG A 86 0.97 -17.01 10.95
C ARG A 86 0.97 -18.32 10.14
N SER A 87 0.71 -19.46 10.78
CA SER A 87 0.76 -20.80 10.17
C SER A 87 -0.62 -21.30 9.72
N PRO A 88 -0.83 -21.56 8.42
CA PRO A 88 -2.03 -22.23 7.91
C PRO A 88 -2.29 -23.60 8.54
N LYS A 89 -1.24 -24.40 8.77
CA LYS A 89 -1.34 -25.72 9.41
C LYS A 89 -1.96 -25.62 10.81
N ARG A 90 -1.43 -24.72 11.65
CA ARG A 90 -1.97 -24.50 13.00
C ARG A 90 -3.39 -23.95 12.97
N PHE A 91 -3.72 -23.15 11.97
CA PHE A 91 -5.09 -22.66 11.81
C PHE A 91 -6.05 -23.79 11.42
N ARG A 92 -5.64 -24.70 10.53
CA ARG A 92 -6.41 -25.91 10.19
C ARG A 92 -6.68 -26.76 11.43
N GLU A 93 -5.65 -27.02 12.25
CA GLU A 93 -5.76 -27.74 13.52
C GLU A 93 -6.71 -27.02 14.50
N LEU A 94 -6.63 -25.69 14.59
CA LEU A 94 -7.52 -24.91 15.46
C LEU A 94 -8.99 -25.02 15.04
N LEU A 95 -9.28 -24.93 13.73
CA LEU A 95 -10.64 -25.05 13.20
C LEU A 95 -11.27 -26.42 13.48
N GLN A 96 -10.46 -27.48 13.53
CA GLN A 96 -10.92 -28.84 13.85
C GLN A 96 -11.26 -29.00 15.33
N ASN A 97 -10.61 -28.23 16.22
CA ASN A 97 -10.75 -28.35 17.67
C ASN A 97 -11.72 -27.35 18.31
N ASP A 98 -12.04 -26.24 17.62
CA ASP A 98 -12.91 -25.19 18.15
C ASP A 98 -13.93 -24.70 17.10
N SER A 99 -15.18 -25.15 17.24
CA SER A 99 -16.27 -24.78 16.35
C SER A 99 -16.70 -23.31 16.45
N SER A 100 -16.37 -22.62 17.54
CA SER A 100 -16.66 -21.18 17.68
C SER A 100 -15.78 -20.34 16.75
N ILE A 101 -14.56 -20.82 16.48
CA ILE A 101 -13.63 -20.16 15.55
C ILE A 101 -14.16 -20.26 14.11
N LEU A 102 -14.76 -21.39 13.72
CA LEU A 102 -15.38 -21.54 12.38
C LEU A 102 -16.39 -20.43 12.10
N GLN A 103 -17.22 -20.09 13.09
CA GLN A 103 -18.23 -19.05 12.96
C GLN A 103 -17.63 -17.66 12.72
N LEU A 104 -16.49 -17.36 13.36
CA LEU A 104 -15.79 -16.08 13.22
C LEU A 104 -15.26 -15.83 11.80
N PHE A 105 -14.97 -16.91 11.07
CA PHE A 105 -14.45 -16.87 9.70
C PHE A 105 -15.52 -17.26 8.65
N ALA A 106 -16.81 -17.27 9.00
CA ALA A 106 -17.89 -17.64 8.09
C ALA A 106 -17.94 -16.74 6.84
N ASP A 107 -17.60 -15.45 6.98
CA ASP A 107 -17.60 -14.47 5.89
C ASP A 107 -16.44 -14.67 4.90
N ALA A 108 -15.48 -15.54 5.20
CA ALA A 108 -14.43 -15.92 4.26
C ALA A 108 -15.04 -16.71 3.09
N LYS A 109 -14.79 -16.25 1.86
CA LYS A 109 -15.28 -16.89 0.63
C LYS A 109 -14.12 -17.32 -0.25
N PHE A 110 -14.15 -18.59 -0.65
CA PHE A 110 -13.22 -19.12 -1.63
C PHE A 110 -13.72 -18.85 -3.05
N ASN A 111 -12.79 -18.57 -3.96
CA ASN A 111 -13.00 -18.57 -5.40
C ASN A 111 -11.65 -18.85 -6.10
N GLU A 112 -11.69 -19.14 -7.40
CA GLU A 112 -10.50 -19.52 -8.16
C GLU A 112 -9.64 -18.34 -8.64
N VAL A 113 -9.98 -17.11 -8.24
CA VAL A 113 -9.16 -15.94 -8.61
C VAL A 113 -7.83 -16.04 -7.88
N PRO A 114 -6.68 -15.97 -8.60
CA PRO A 114 -5.38 -16.07 -7.97
C PRO A 114 -5.16 -15.06 -6.85
N ILE A 115 -4.45 -15.47 -5.80
CA ILE A 115 -4.00 -14.58 -4.73
C ILE A 115 -2.69 -13.88 -5.13
N LEU A 116 -2.33 -12.81 -4.40
CA LEU A 116 -0.99 -12.22 -4.50
C LEU A 116 -0.16 -12.67 -3.31
N VAL A 117 1.08 -13.06 -3.58
CA VAL A 117 2.03 -13.56 -2.59
C VAL A 117 3.38 -12.90 -2.82
N ARG A 118 4.09 -12.58 -1.75
CA ARG A 118 5.52 -12.24 -1.80
C ARG A 118 6.36 -13.36 -1.23
N TRP A 119 7.47 -13.65 -1.87
CA TRP A 119 8.50 -14.53 -1.34
C TRP A 119 9.54 -13.70 -0.59
N GLU A 120 9.56 -13.85 0.72
CA GLU A 120 10.42 -13.08 1.62
C GLU A 120 10.79 -13.96 2.81
N GLU A 121 12.04 -13.90 3.28
CA GLU A 121 12.53 -14.71 4.41
C GLU A 121 12.25 -16.22 4.24
N LYS A 122 12.35 -16.71 2.99
CA LYS A 122 12.05 -18.09 2.60
C LYS A 122 10.60 -18.53 2.90
N LYS A 123 9.65 -17.61 2.88
CA LYS A 123 8.23 -17.87 3.11
C LYS A 123 7.36 -17.19 2.05
N TYR A 124 6.25 -17.85 1.70
CA TYR A 124 5.21 -17.28 0.85
C TYR A 124 4.24 -16.44 1.70
N LYS A 125 4.53 -15.15 1.87
CA LYS A 125 3.67 -14.24 2.65
C LYS A 125 2.55 -13.69 1.78
N VAL A 126 1.30 -13.81 2.22
CA VAL A 126 0.15 -13.34 1.44
C VAL A 126 0.14 -11.81 1.34
N LEU A 127 0.05 -11.25 0.14
CA LEU A 127 -0.11 -9.81 -0.12
C LEU A 127 -1.58 -9.41 -0.27
N ASP A 128 -2.33 -10.20 -1.04
CA ASP A 128 -3.76 -10.03 -1.27
C ASP A 128 -4.46 -11.39 -1.31
N GLY A 129 -5.71 -11.44 -0.86
CA GLY A 129 -6.50 -12.66 -0.86
C GLY A 129 -6.46 -13.46 0.44
N MET A 130 -6.13 -12.84 1.57
CA MET A 130 -6.18 -13.47 2.89
C MET A 130 -7.53 -14.16 3.19
N HIS A 131 -8.66 -13.55 2.80
CA HIS A 131 -9.99 -14.17 2.96
C HIS A 131 -10.12 -15.45 2.14
N ARG A 132 -9.53 -15.50 0.93
CA ARG A 132 -9.52 -16.71 0.09
C ARG A 132 -8.65 -17.79 0.70
N VAL A 133 -7.50 -17.43 1.28
CA VAL A 133 -6.62 -18.40 1.97
C VAL A 133 -7.32 -18.99 3.20
N VAL A 134 -7.96 -18.16 4.03
CA VAL A 134 -8.76 -18.62 5.17
C VAL A 134 -9.88 -19.56 4.73
N ALA A 135 -10.63 -19.18 3.69
CA ALA A 135 -11.69 -20.02 3.14
C ALA A 135 -11.15 -21.33 2.55
N ALA A 136 -10.00 -21.29 1.87
CA ALA A 136 -9.33 -22.48 1.34
C ALA A 136 -8.99 -23.48 2.45
N ILE A 137 -8.45 -23.01 3.58
CA ILE A 137 -8.14 -23.86 4.73
C ILE A 137 -9.41 -24.46 5.36
N ARG A 138 -10.44 -23.63 5.55
CA ARG A 138 -11.74 -24.06 6.10
C ARG A 138 -12.42 -25.10 5.21
N ASP A 139 -12.33 -24.92 3.90
CA ASP A 139 -12.97 -25.77 2.89
C ASP A 139 -12.05 -26.93 2.44
N ASP A 140 -11.03 -27.25 3.25
CA ASP A 140 -10.08 -28.36 3.10
C ASP A 140 -9.39 -28.41 1.73
N LYS A 141 -8.97 -27.25 1.22
CA LYS A 141 -8.18 -27.13 0.00
C LYS A 141 -6.69 -27.27 0.32
N GLU A 142 -6.03 -28.11 -0.47
CA GLU A 142 -4.59 -28.33 -0.37
C GLU A 142 -3.76 -27.32 -1.17
N ILE A 143 -4.31 -26.80 -2.26
CA ILE A 143 -3.58 -25.91 -3.18
C ILE A 143 -4.33 -24.62 -3.47
N ILE A 144 -3.57 -23.58 -3.81
CA ILE A 144 -4.10 -22.31 -4.31
C ILE A 144 -3.21 -21.75 -5.41
N ILE A 145 -3.83 -21.09 -6.39
CA ILE A 145 -3.10 -20.40 -7.47
C ILE A 145 -2.70 -19.02 -6.95
N ALA A 146 -1.42 -18.66 -7.11
CA ALA A 146 -0.88 -17.39 -6.68
C ALA A 146 -0.04 -16.74 -7.79
N TYR A 147 -0.07 -15.40 -7.85
CA TYR A 147 1.03 -14.64 -8.43
C TYR A 147 2.06 -14.38 -7.33
N VAL A 148 3.28 -14.85 -7.54
CA VAL A 148 4.37 -14.76 -6.57
C VAL A 148 5.36 -13.69 -7.00
N ALA A 149 5.52 -12.67 -6.16
CA ALA A 149 6.55 -11.66 -6.27
C ALA A 149 7.87 -12.14 -5.65
N ARG A 150 8.96 -12.03 -6.41
CA ARG A 150 10.34 -12.24 -5.94
C ARG A 150 11.17 -11.01 -6.25
N HIS A 151 11.80 -10.41 -5.23
CA HIS A 151 12.73 -9.31 -5.44
C HIS A 151 14.07 -9.81 -5.96
N ASN A 152 14.54 -9.17 -7.03
CA ASN A 152 15.84 -9.37 -7.66
C ASN A 152 16.69 -8.10 -7.47
N GLY A 153 16.92 -7.69 -6.22
CA GLY A 153 17.71 -6.49 -5.94
C GLY A 153 17.21 -5.71 -4.73
N ILE A 154 17.63 -4.44 -4.65
CA ILE A 154 17.18 -3.49 -3.64
C ILE A 154 15.82 -2.95 -4.08
N PRO A 155 14.76 -3.03 -3.26
CA PRO A 155 13.46 -2.51 -3.63
C PRO A 155 13.50 -1.03 -3.96
N LYS A 156 12.87 -0.65 -5.07
CA LYS A 156 12.68 0.75 -5.46
C LYS A 156 11.21 1.02 -5.74
N THR A 157 10.51 1.45 -4.69
CA THR A 157 9.07 1.70 -4.77
C THR A 157 8.77 3.09 -5.33
N ILE A 158 7.49 3.35 -5.58
CA ILE A 158 7.00 4.64 -6.08
C ILE A 158 6.53 5.48 -4.91
N CYS A 159 7.07 6.69 -4.77
CA CYS A 159 6.60 7.65 -3.80
C CYS A 159 5.29 8.27 -4.27
N GLU A 160 4.28 8.30 -3.41
CA GLU A 160 3.06 9.02 -3.70
C GLU A 160 3.35 10.53 -3.85
N PRO A 161 2.92 11.18 -4.95
CA PRO A 161 3.26 12.58 -5.20
C PRO A 161 2.85 13.55 -4.08
N HIS A 162 1.79 13.23 -3.34
CA HIS A 162 1.30 14.08 -2.26
C HIS A 162 2.29 14.16 -1.08
N VAL A 163 3.08 13.11 -0.83
CA VAL A 163 4.11 13.10 0.23
C VAL A 163 5.16 14.18 -0.03
N VAL A 164 5.67 14.23 -1.26
CA VAL A 164 6.62 15.28 -1.69
C VAL A 164 5.96 16.65 -1.65
N TYR A 165 4.73 16.75 -2.15
CA TYR A 165 3.98 18.00 -2.17
C TYR A 165 3.75 18.58 -0.77
N ASP A 166 3.38 17.75 0.20
CA ASP A 166 3.09 18.19 1.56
C ASP A 166 4.34 18.69 2.31
N LEU A 167 5.50 18.06 2.07
CA LEU A 167 6.79 18.57 2.57
C LEU A 167 7.09 19.97 2.00
N LEU A 168 6.98 20.13 0.68
CA LEU A 168 7.18 21.42 0.01
C LEU A 168 6.19 22.47 0.52
N LYS A 169 4.92 22.09 0.73
CA LYS A 169 3.88 23.00 1.21
C LYS A 169 4.07 23.41 2.66
N ALA A 170 4.51 22.50 3.52
CA ALA A 170 4.76 22.79 4.93
C ALA A 170 5.83 23.90 5.07
N TYR A 171 6.89 23.80 4.27
CA TYR A 171 7.93 24.83 4.20
C TYR A 171 7.40 26.13 3.60
N HIS A 172 6.73 26.06 2.45
CA HIS A 172 6.19 27.26 1.79
C HIS A 172 5.20 28.04 2.67
N ARG A 173 4.42 27.33 3.51
CA ARG A 173 3.49 27.91 4.49
C ARG A 173 4.17 28.37 5.78
N LYS A 174 5.50 28.24 5.90
CA LYS A 174 6.29 28.59 7.09
C LYS A 174 5.85 27.84 8.36
N LEU A 175 5.28 26.64 8.21
CA LEU A 175 4.96 25.77 9.35
C LEU A 175 6.23 25.15 9.93
N ASN A 176 7.23 24.93 9.07
CA ASN A 176 8.60 24.63 9.42
C ASN A 176 9.51 25.37 8.44
N THR A 177 10.45 26.17 8.94
CA THR A 177 11.36 26.98 8.12
C THR A 177 12.75 26.37 7.97
N ASP A 178 12.93 25.10 8.38
CA ASP A 178 14.18 24.37 8.23
C ASP A 178 14.44 23.98 6.76
N ARG A 179 15.16 24.86 6.06
CA ARG A 179 15.51 24.71 4.65
C ARG A 179 16.42 23.51 4.41
N GLU A 180 17.45 23.35 5.23
CA GLU A 180 18.44 22.28 5.06
C GLU A 180 17.82 20.93 5.37
N GLY A 181 16.95 20.86 6.38
CA GLY A 181 16.12 19.68 6.66
C GLY A 181 15.23 19.31 5.49
N LEU A 182 14.59 20.28 4.81
CA LEU A 182 13.79 20.01 3.61
C LEU A 182 14.66 19.45 2.47
N ILE A 183 15.81 20.04 2.19
CA ILE A 183 16.72 19.56 1.14
C ILE A 183 17.18 18.13 1.45
N ALA A 184 17.57 17.86 2.70
CA ALA A 184 17.97 16.52 3.13
C ALA A 184 16.82 15.51 2.98
N ALA A 185 15.59 15.89 3.34
CA ALA A 185 14.41 15.04 3.18
C ALA A 185 14.11 14.75 1.69
N LEU A 186 14.17 15.76 0.83
CA LEU A 186 13.96 15.59 -0.61
C LEU A 186 15.04 14.70 -1.24
N ARG A 187 16.31 14.83 -0.82
CA ARG A 187 17.40 13.95 -1.24
C ARG A 187 17.17 12.52 -0.80
N PHE A 188 16.77 12.32 0.46
CA PHE A 188 16.41 11.00 0.97
C PHE A 188 15.32 10.36 0.12
N LEU A 189 14.21 11.08 -0.12
CA LEU A 189 13.12 10.59 -0.97
C LEU A 189 13.59 10.29 -2.41
N LYS A 190 14.43 11.16 -2.99
CA LYS A 190 14.99 10.96 -4.33
C LYS A 190 15.79 9.66 -4.45
N THR A 191 16.60 9.36 -3.43
CA THR A 191 17.42 8.15 -3.41
C THR A 191 16.62 6.90 -3.09
N SER A 192 15.55 7.02 -2.29
CA SER A 192 14.75 5.89 -1.82
C SER A 192 13.65 5.44 -2.80
N TYR A 193 13.14 6.33 -3.65
CA TYR A 193 11.99 6.05 -4.50
C TYR A 193 12.28 6.31 -5.97
N ALA A 194 11.78 5.43 -6.85
CA ALA A 194 12.13 5.43 -8.27
C ALA A 194 11.68 6.70 -9.01
N ASN A 195 10.58 7.34 -8.57
CA ASN A 195 9.91 8.42 -9.31
C ASN A 195 10.13 9.83 -8.75
N VAL A 196 10.83 9.99 -7.62
CA VAL A 196 10.90 11.30 -6.95
C VAL A 196 11.70 12.31 -7.76
N GLU A 197 12.75 11.88 -8.47
CA GLU A 197 13.48 12.76 -9.37
C GLU A 197 12.57 13.35 -10.46
N ASP A 198 11.81 12.50 -11.15
CA ASP A 198 10.87 12.92 -12.19
C ASP A 198 9.76 13.80 -11.64
N LEU A 199 9.24 13.51 -10.44
CA LEU A 199 8.26 14.36 -9.77
C LEU A 199 8.82 15.78 -9.54
N LEU A 200 10.05 15.88 -9.06
CA LEU A 200 10.71 17.17 -8.82
C LEU A 200 10.98 17.93 -10.12
N ARG A 201 11.37 17.24 -11.20
CA ARG A 201 11.69 17.85 -12.50
C ARG A 201 10.47 18.25 -13.32
N GLU A 202 9.43 17.43 -13.33
CA GLU A 202 8.31 17.58 -14.26
C GLU A 202 7.06 18.13 -13.57
N ARG A 203 6.66 17.53 -12.45
CA ARG A 203 5.41 17.87 -11.78
C ARG A 203 5.53 19.11 -10.89
N PHE A 204 6.67 19.25 -10.20
CA PHE A 204 6.93 20.34 -9.26
C PHE A 204 7.85 21.43 -9.81
N ASN A 205 7.98 21.50 -11.14
CA ASN A 205 8.70 22.57 -11.82
C ASN A 205 8.02 23.94 -11.64
N LYS A 206 8.58 24.98 -12.27
CA LYS A 206 8.09 26.36 -12.20
C LYS A 206 6.62 26.52 -12.61
N SER A 207 6.09 25.66 -13.49
CA SER A 207 4.67 25.68 -13.88
C SER A 207 3.75 25.12 -12.79
N GLY A 208 4.21 24.12 -12.02
CA GLY A 208 3.48 23.53 -10.91
C GLY A 208 3.65 24.29 -9.58
N ILE A 209 4.86 24.80 -9.31
CA ILE A 209 5.21 25.58 -8.12
C ILE A 209 5.95 26.85 -8.56
N PRO A 210 5.27 28.00 -8.69
CA PRO A 210 5.86 29.22 -9.24
C PRO A 210 6.81 29.96 -8.29
N SER A 211 7.04 29.49 -7.06
CA SER A 211 7.94 30.14 -6.10
C SER A 211 9.42 29.94 -6.45
N ASP A 212 10.17 31.03 -6.64
CA ASP A 212 11.61 30.99 -6.93
C ASP A 212 12.43 30.32 -5.83
N GLU A 213 12.13 30.64 -4.57
CA GLU A 213 12.79 30.00 -3.41
C GLU A 213 12.57 28.48 -3.42
N MET A 214 11.35 28.04 -3.70
CA MET A 214 11.03 26.60 -3.77
C MET A 214 11.77 25.93 -4.93
N GLN A 215 11.85 26.60 -6.09
CA GLN A 215 12.59 26.08 -7.23
C GLN A 215 14.08 25.98 -6.92
N GLN A 216 14.68 26.92 -6.18
CA GLN A 216 16.07 26.81 -5.74
C GLN A 216 16.30 25.59 -4.85
N ILE A 217 15.41 25.35 -3.87
CA ILE A 217 15.46 24.17 -3.00
C ILE A 217 15.36 22.87 -3.80
N ILE A 218 14.42 22.80 -4.75
CA ILE A 218 14.26 21.63 -5.64
C ILE A 218 15.54 21.39 -6.45
N GLN A 219 16.12 22.43 -7.06
CA GLN A 219 17.36 22.29 -7.82
C GLN A 219 18.53 21.85 -6.95
N GLU A 220 18.63 22.31 -5.71
CA GLU A 220 19.66 21.87 -4.77
C GLU A 220 19.50 20.41 -4.32
N ALA A 221 18.27 19.93 -4.16
CA ALA A 221 17.99 18.52 -3.89
C ALA A 221 18.34 17.62 -5.09
N LEU A 222 18.20 18.13 -6.33
CA LEU A 222 18.52 17.40 -7.55
C LEU A 222 20.03 17.27 -7.83
N ARG A 223 20.87 18.20 -7.35
CA ARG A 223 22.32 18.29 -7.65
C ARG A 223 23.24 17.23 -7.03
N SER A 224 22.73 16.32 -6.19
CA SER A 224 23.52 15.32 -5.45
C SER A 224 23.06 13.90 -5.70
#